data_AF-A0A956VZE4-F1
#
_entry.id   AF-A0A956VZE4-F1
#
_cell.length_a   1.000
_cell.length_b   1.000
_cell.length_c   1.000
_cell.angle_alpha   90.00
_cell.angle_beta   90.00
_cell.angle_gamma   90.00
#
_symmetry.space_group_name_H-M   'P 1'
#
loop_
_entity.id
_entity.type
_entity.pdbx_description
1 polymer ?
#
loop_
_entity_poly.entity_id
_entity_poly.type
_entity_poly.pdbx_seq_one_letter_code
_entity_poly.pdbx_strand_id
1 'polypeptide(L)' 'MEFAINFGPRFDYARAIPIWSVQEGMGVRASHFNQALTLYTDIAMEVEDDVAMATVTVGPGDERALVASYRRP' A
#
# COMPACT_ATOMS: atom_id res chain seq x y z
N MET A 1 -20.32 -3.32 4.30
CA MET A 1 -19.62 -2.48 5.28
C MET A 1 -18.48 -1.80 4.57
N GLU A 2 -18.23 -0.53 4.87
CA GLU A 2 -17.16 0.25 4.25
C GLU A 2 -15.91 0.21 5.13
N PHE A 3 -14.75 -0.01 4.51
CA PHE A 3 -13.45 -0.11 5.18
C PHE A 3 -12.47 0.86 4.53
N ALA A 4 -11.77 1.63 5.36
CA ALA A 4 -10.63 2.42 4.94
C ALA A 4 -9.34 1.58 5.05
N ILE A 5 -8.53 1.60 3.99
CA ILE A 5 -7.23 0.94 3.91
C ILE A 5 -6.18 2.03 3.83
N ASN A 6 -5.23 2.01 4.76
CA ASN A 6 -4.12 2.96 4.81
C ASN A 6 -2.80 2.18 4.86
N PHE A 7 -1.90 2.49 3.94
CA PHE A 7 -0.56 1.92 3.86
C PHE A 7 0.48 3.04 3.93
N GLY A 8 0.97 3.29 5.15
CA GLY A 8 2.00 4.30 5.46
C GLY A 8 3.32 3.65 5.87
N PRO A 9 4.15 3.19 4.91
CA PRO A 9 5.43 2.55 5.19
C PRO A 9 6.45 3.56 5.73
N ARG A 10 7.19 3.16 6.77
CA ARG A 10 8.23 3.99 7.39
C ARG A 10 9.61 3.43 7.08
N PHE A 11 10.37 4.13 6.24
CA PHE A 11 11.78 3.84 6.00
C PHE A 11 12.65 4.67 6.97
N ASP A 12 13.72 4.05 7.49
CA ASP A 12 14.68 4.71 8.40
C ASP A 12 14.01 5.54 9.52
N TYR A 13 13.12 4.90 10.29
CA TYR A 13 12.36 5.56 11.37
C TYR A 13 11.56 6.81 10.94
N ALA A 14 10.97 6.77 9.73
CA ALA A 14 10.18 7.85 9.14
C ALA A 14 10.96 9.15 8.84
N ARG A 15 12.29 9.06 8.71
CA ARG A 15 13.13 10.20 8.28
C ARG A 15 13.19 10.36 6.77
N ALA A 16 12.71 9.35 6.05
CA ALA A 16 12.83 9.23 4.61
C ALA A 16 11.45 9.30 3.94
N ILE A 17 11.33 10.16 2.93
CA ILE A 17 10.14 10.22 2.08
C ILE A 17 10.26 9.10 1.04
N PRO A 18 9.28 8.17 0.99
CA PRO A 18 9.29 7.09 0.01
C PRO A 18 9.00 7.59 -1.41
N ILE A 19 9.60 6.94 -2.39
CA ILE A 19 9.18 7.03 -3.79
C ILE A 19 8.09 5.99 -4.03
N TRP A 20 6.97 6.45 -4.56
CA TRP A 20 5.78 5.65 -4.81
C TRP A 20 5.68 5.16 -6.26
N SER A 21 5.13 3.97 -6.42
CA SER A 21 4.67 3.42 -7.69
C SER A 21 3.33 2.74 -7.45
N VAL A 22 2.28 3.25 -8.10
CA VAL A 22 0.95 2.64 -8.12
C VAL A 22 0.87 1.72 -9.32
N GLN A 23 0.38 0.50 -9.11
CA GLN A 23 0.15 -0.48 -10.17
C GLN A 23 -1.33 -0.84 -10.14
N GLU A 24 -2.09 -0.33 -11.11
CA GLU A 24 -3.53 -0.57 -11.19
C GLU A 24 -3.85 -2.08 -11.16
N GLY A 25 -4.70 -2.49 -10.22
CA GLY A 25 -5.10 -3.89 -10.01
C GLY A 25 -4.02 -4.80 -9.41
N MET A 26 -2.84 -4.27 -9.08
CA MET A 26 -1.70 -5.03 -8.55
C MET A 26 -1.18 -4.46 -7.21
N GLY A 27 -1.64 -3.27 -6.82
CA GLY A 27 -1.38 -2.64 -5.54
C GLY A 27 -0.41 -1.46 -5.62
N VAL A 28 0.34 -1.23 -4.55
CA VAL A 28 1.23 -0.06 -4.40
C VAL A 28 2.56 -0.45 -3.84
N ARG A 29 3.61 0.21 -4.33
CA ARG A 29 4.98 0.03 -3.88
C ARG A 29 5.54 1.36 -3.38
N ALA A 30 6.03 1.35 -2.16
CA ALA A 30 6.89 2.38 -1.61
C ALA A 30 8.34 1.89 -1.61
N SER A 31 9.27 2.77 -1.96
CA SER A 31 10.69 2.43 -2.00
C SER A 31 11.56 3.57 -1.52
N HIS A 32 12.67 3.22 -0.89
CA HIS A 32 13.70 4.16 -0.49
C HIS A 32 15.06 3.47 -0.48
N PHE A 33 16.04 4.03 -1.20
CA PHE A 33 17.35 3.41 -1.45
C PHE A 33 17.24 1.94 -1.92
N ASN A 34 17.76 1.00 -1.13
CA ASN A 34 17.75 -0.43 -1.39
C ASN A 34 16.62 -1.17 -0.66
N GLN A 35 15.58 -0.47 -0.24
CA GLN A 35 14.46 -1.06 0.48
C GLN A 35 13.16 -0.79 -0.28
N ALA A 36 12.26 -1.76 -0.26
CA ALA A 36 10.91 -1.59 -0.78
C ALA A 36 9.89 -2.31 0.08
N LEU A 37 8.74 -1.67 0.26
CA LEU A 37 7.54 -2.23 0.86
C LEU A 37 6.46 -2.21 -0.21
N THR A 38 5.79 -3.33 -0.45
CA THR A 38 4.74 -3.44 -1.46
C THR A 38 3.49 -4.00 -0.81
N LEU A 39 2.37 -3.30 -0.94
CA LEU A 39 1.04 -3.81 -0.62
C LEU A 39 0.40 -4.30 -1.92
N TYR A 40 0.22 -5.60 -2.05
CA TYR A 40 -0.53 -6.21 -3.15
C TYR A 40 -2.02 -6.22 -2.81
N THR A 41 -2.82 -5.68 -3.71
CA THR A 41 -4.28 -5.63 -3.62
C THR A 41 -4.88 -5.38 -5.01
N ASP A 42 -6.09 -5.89 -5.24
CA ASP A 42 -6.93 -5.59 -6.41
C ASP A 42 -7.68 -4.25 -6.27
N ILE A 43 -7.60 -3.61 -5.10
CA ILE A 43 -8.27 -2.35 -4.79
C ILE A 43 -7.47 -1.19 -5.39
N ALA A 44 -8.16 -0.27 -6.06
CA ALA A 44 -7.54 0.96 -6.56
C ALA A 44 -7.08 1.82 -5.37
N MET A 45 -5.77 2.07 -5.31
CA MET A 45 -5.14 2.86 -4.26
C MET A 45 -4.71 4.21 -4.84
N GLU A 46 -4.91 5.27 -4.07
CA GLU A 46 -4.37 6.60 -4.35
C GLU A 46 -3.26 6.91 -3.36
N VAL A 47 -2.27 7.72 -3.76
CA VAL A 47 -1.18 8.12 -2.87
C VAL A 47 -1.33 9.60 -2.57
N GLU A 48 -1.43 9.91 -1.28
CA GLU A 48 -1.46 11.28 -0.77
C GLU A 48 -0.31 11.41 0.24
N ASP A 49 0.57 12.39 0.01
CA ASP A 49 1.81 12.60 0.77
C ASP A 49 2.67 11.32 0.91
N ASP A 50 2.68 10.72 2.11
CA ASP A 50 3.46 9.54 2.48
C ASP A 50 2.59 8.30 2.77
N VAL A 51 1.31 8.32 2.39
CA VAL A 51 0.36 7.24 2.63
C VAL A 51 -0.37 6.86 1.35
N ALA A 52 -0.45 5.56 1.07
CA ALA A 52 -1.37 5.03 0.07
C ALA A 52 -2.72 4.69 0.73
N MET A 53 -3.80 5.20 0.17
CA MET A 53 -5.15 5.15 0.73
C MET A 53 -6.12 4.52 -0.26
N ALA A 54 -7.11 3.80 0.27
CA ALA A 54 -8.27 3.35 -0.48
C ALA A 54 -9.48 3.14 0.42
N THR A 55 -10.65 3.15 -0.18
CA THR A 55 -11.90 2.75 0.48
C THR A 55 -12.50 1.58 -0.26
N VAL A 56 -12.90 0.55 0.48
CA VAL A 56 -13.52 -0.64 -0.08
C VAL A 56 -14.83 -0.97 0.62
N THR A 57 -15.85 -1.29 -0.18
CA THR A 57 -17.09 -1.87 0.33
C THR A 57 -17.00 -3.39 0.29
N VAL A 58 -17.24 -4.05 1.43
CA VAL A 58 -17.25 -5.51 1.57
C VAL A 58 -18.63 -5.95 2.06
N GLY A 59 -19.29 -6.81 1.29
CA GLY A 59 -20.57 -7.43 1.64
C GLY A 59 -20.41 -8.76 2.40
N PRO A 60 -21.50 -9.34 2.90
CA PRO A 60 -21.48 -10.68 3.49
C PRO A 60 -21.03 -11.73 2.46
N GLY A 61 -19.96 -12.47 2.79
CA GLY A 61 -19.37 -13.50 1.91
C GLY A 61 -18.34 -12.97 0.92
N ASP A 62 -18.12 -11.65 0.86
CA ASP A 62 -17.03 -11.07 0.06
C ASP A 62 -15.69 -11.22 0.79
N GLU A 63 -14.64 -11.52 0.04
CA GLU A 63 -13.26 -11.55 0.52
C GLU A 63 -12.39 -10.60 -0.31
N ARG A 64 -11.55 -9.82 0.38
CA ARG A 64 -10.54 -8.95 -0.25
C ARG A 64 -9.20 -9.23 0.39
N ALA A 65 -8.21 -9.59 -0.43
CA ALA A 65 -6.88 -9.91 0.04
C ALA A 65 -5.98 -8.67 0.04
N LEU A 66 -5.22 -8.51 1.13
CA LEU A 66 -4.18 -7.50 1.28
C LEU A 66 -2.90 -8.22 1.69
N VAL A 67 -1.86 -8.15 0.85
CA VAL A 67 -0.58 -8.83 1.12
C VAL A 67 0.54 -7.81 1.14
N ALA A 68 1.16 -7.62 2.30
CA ALA A 68 2.34 -6.77 2.44
C ALA A 68 3.62 -7.60 2.29
N SER A 69 4.58 -7.06 1.53
CA SER A 69 5.91 -7.65 1.38
C SER A 69 7.01 -6.60 1.60
N TYR A 70 8.13 -7.05 2.18
CA TYR A 70 9.35 -6.26 2.33
C TYR A 70 10.46 -6.89 1.50
N ARG A 71 11.24 -6.07 0.79
CA ARG A 71 12.42 -6.50 0.04
C ARG A 71 13.61 -5.59 0.29
N ARG A 72 14.76 -6.20 0.56
CA ARG A 72 16.09 -5.60 0.61
C ARG A 72 17.06 -6.53 -0.16
N PRO A 73 17.77 -6.06 -1.20
CA PRO A 73 18.83 -6.83 -1.86
C PRO A 73 19.93 -7.23 -0.89
#